data_AF-A0AAW3MVG2-F1
#
_entry.id   AF-A0AAW3MVG2-F1
#
_cell.length_a   1.000
_cell.length_b   1.000
_cell.length_c   1.000
_cell.angle_alpha   90.00
_cell.angle_beta   90.00
_cell.angle_gamma   90.00
#
_symmetry.space_group_name_H-M   'P 1'
#
loop_
_entity.id
_entity.type
_entity.pdbx_description
1 polymer ?
#
loop_
_entity_poly.entity_id
_entity_poly.type
_entity_poly.pdbx_seq_one_letter_code
_entity_poly.pdbx_strand_id
1 'polypeptide(L)'
;MNEQQRRVRQQELEAKQEREASFVSGRLPLNCAPGFWDAYRQRPGMLRRRSLVALFKRFPLSKLPVNNRWQANTVDPDLRHLMKQGILVQVRGGGGRRHPLNKSGRKRQSYLMLAEQVNAAEVRSS
;
A
#
# COMPACT_ATOMS: atom_id res chain seq x y z
N MET A 1 -10.06 11.27 -29.93
CA MET A 1 -10.21 11.39 -28.47
C MET A 1 -10.63 12.82 -28.17
N ASN A 2 -11.81 13.02 -27.60
CA ASN A 2 -12.49 14.32 -27.53
C ASN A 2 -11.84 15.23 -26.45
N GLU A 3 -11.81 16.56 -26.65
CA GLU A 3 -11.17 17.50 -25.70
C GLU A 3 -11.78 17.42 -24.29
N GLN A 4 -13.10 17.18 -24.20
CA GLN A 4 -13.79 16.93 -22.94
C GLN A 4 -13.27 15.70 -22.20
N GLN A 5 -12.95 14.60 -22.91
CA GLN A 5 -12.40 13.40 -22.28
C GLN A 5 -11.01 13.64 -21.69
N ARG A 6 -10.20 14.51 -22.31
CA ARG A 6 -8.89 14.88 -21.78
C ARG A 6 -9.01 15.69 -20.50
N ARG A 7 -9.94 16.65 -20.43
CA ARG A 7 -10.18 17.48 -19.23
C ARG A 7 -10.68 16.67 -18.04
N VAL A 8 -11.64 15.75 -18.27
CA VAL A 8 -12.13 14.84 -17.21
C VAL A 8 -11.00 13.97 -16.67
N ARG A 9 -10.17 13.41 -17.55
CA ARG A 9 -9.03 12.59 -17.16
C ARG A 9 -7.96 13.38 -16.39
N GLN A 10 -7.76 14.65 -16.76
CA GLN A 10 -6.86 15.56 -16.04
C GLN A 10 -7.36 15.84 -14.62
N GLN A 11 -8.66 16.13 -14.47
CA GLN A 11 -9.29 16.36 -13.18
C GLN A 11 -9.29 15.12 -12.28
N GLU A 12 -9.51 13.93 -12.85
CA GLU A 12 -9.38 12.68 -12.11
C GLU A 12 -7.95 12.43 -11.62
N LEU A 13 -6.95 12.74 -12.45
CA LEU A 13 -5.54 12.65 -12.07
C LEU A 13 -5.19 13.63 -10.94
N GLU A 14 -5.66 14.88 -11.02
CA GLU A 14 -5.45 15.90 -9.98
C GLU A 14 -6.17 15.52 -8.68
N ALA A 15 -7.43 15.07 -8.74
CA ALA A 15 -8.17 14.62 -7.56
C ALA A 15 -7.54 13.38 -6.91
N LYS A 16 -6.93 12.50 -7.72
CA LYS A 16 -6.15 11.36 -7.22
C LYS A 16 -4.85 11.84 -6.56
N GLN A 17 -4.13 12.78 -7.17
CA GLN A 17 -2.93 13.40 -6.59
C GLN A 17 -3.23 14.14 -5.27
N GLU A 18 -4.39 14.78 -5.15
CA GLU A 18 -4.80 15.50 -3.94
C GLU A 18 -5.21 14.54 -2.80
N ARG A 19 -5.90 13.45 -3.14
CA ARG A 19 -6.16 12.33 -2.21
C ARG A 19 -4.86 11.63 -1.78
N GLU A 20 -3.87 11.52 -2.66
CA GLU A 20 -2.54 11.00 -2.32
C GLU A 20 -1.74 11.97 -1.44
N ALA A 21 -1.84 13.28 -1.69
CA ALA A 21 -1.16 14.31 -0.90
C ALA A 21 -1.68 14.37 0.55
N SER A 22 -3.00 14.22 0.75
CA SER A 22 -3.61 14.13 2.08
C SER A 22 -3.23 12.85 2.85
N PHE A 23 -2.82 11.79 2.16
CA PHE A 23 -2.26 10.58 2.79
C PHE A 23 -0.86 10.80 3.40
N VAL A 24 -0.12 11.81 2.93
CA VAL A 24 1.24 12.13 3.37
C VAL A 24 1.26 12.92 4.70
N SER A 25 0.13 13.49 5.15
CA SER A 25 0.08 14.43 6.30
C SER A 25 0.06 13.81 7.71
N GLY A 26 0.43 12.53 7.88
CA GLY A 26 1.28 12.15 9.02
C GLY A 26 0.66 11.69 10.36
N ARG A 27 -0.52 11.06 10.41
CA ARG A 27 -1.05 10.45 11.67
C ARG A 27 -1.09 8.92 11.74
N LEU A 28 -0.73 8.22 10.67
CA LEU A 28 -0.51 6.77 10.64
C LEU A 28 0.97 6.49 10.36
N PRO A 29 1.55 5.33 10.75
CA PRO A 29 2.92 5.00 10.41
C PRO A 29 3.09 5.15 8.90
N LEU A 30 3.86 6.17 8.54
CA LEU A 30 3.78 6.88 7.26
C LEU A 30 3.66 5.92 6.07
N ASN A 31 2.58 6.06 5.30
CA ASN A 31 2.25 5.41 4.02
C ASN A 31 1.25 4.24 4.02
N CYS A 32 0.60 3.86 5.13
CA CYS A 32 -0.44 2.80 5.10
C CYS A 32 -1.87 3.30 4.92
N ALA A 33 -2.71 2.48 4.26
CA ALA A 33 -4.17 2.64 4.22
C ALA A 33 -4.79 2.79 5.63
N PRO A 34 -5.72 3.74 5.83
CA PRO A 34 -6.57 3.78 7.01
C PRO A 34 -7.29 2.45 7.23
N GLY A 35 -7.41 2.02 8.48
CA GLY A 35 -8.02 0.73 8.84
C GLY A 35 -7.13 -0.50 8.58
N PHE A 36 -5.90 -0.33 8.06
CA PHE A 36 -4.97 -1.45 7.89
C PHE A 36 -4.71 -2.19 9.19
N TRP A 37 -4.38 -1.48 10.27
CA TRP A 37 -4.04 -2.13 11.54
C TRP A 37 -5.24 -2.87 12.14
N ASP A 38 -6.45 -2.37 11.95
CA ASP A 38 -7.67 -3.02 12.41
C ASP A 38 -7.89 -4.33 11.65
N ALA A 39 -7.71 -4.32 10.32
CA ALA A 39 -7.75 -5.53 9.51
C ALA A 39 -6.60 -6.50 9.89
N TYR A 40 -5.38 -6.00 10.05
CA TYR A 40 -4.20 -6.82 10.33
C TYR A 40 -4.26 -7.52 11.70
N ARG A 41 -4.89 -6.88 12.70
CA ARG A 41 -5.11 -7.45 14.04
C ARG A 41 -6.22 -8.50 14.09
N GLN A 42 -7.02 -8.66 13.03
CA GLN A 42 -8.00 -9.76 12.97
C GLN A 42 -7.31 -11.11 13.07
N ARG A 43 -8.08 -12.14 13.46
CA ARG A 43 -7.58 -13.52 13.48
C ARG A 43 -7.12 -13.93 12.07
N PRO A 44 -5.93 -14.56 11.93
CA PRO A 44 -5.45 -15.01 10.63
C PRO A 44 -6.46 -15.93 9.92
N GLY A 45 -6.59 -15.76 8.61
CA GLY A 45 -7.55 -16.52 7.82
C GLY A 45 -8.05 -15.82 6.57
N MET A 46 -9.06 -16.42 5.94
CA MET A 46 -9.59 -15.94 4.66
C MET A 46 -10.22 -14.54 4.78
N LEU A 47 -10.95 -14.27 5.87
CA LEU A 47 -11.58 -12.97 6.10
C LEU A 47 -10.54 -11.85 6.16
N ARG A 48 -9.50 -12.04 6.98
CA ARG A 48 -8.40 -11.08 7.09
C ARG A 48 -7.71 -10.84 5.74
N ARG A 49 -7.40 -11.90 4.99
CA ARG A 49 -6.82 -11.77 3.63
C ARG A 49 -7.68 -10.92 2.72
N ARG A 50 -8.99 -11.16 2.68
CA ARG A 50 -9.93 -10.38 1.86
C ARG A 50 -9.93 -8.91 2.28
N SER A 51 -9.99 -8.62 3.58
CA SER A 51 -9.95 -7.25 4.10
C SER A 51 -8.64 -6.53 3.76
N LEU A 52 -7.50 -7.20 3.90
CA LEU A 52 -6.20 -6.64 3.54
C LEU A 52 -6.13 -6.32 2.04
N VAL A 53 -6.54 -7.26 1.17
CA VAL A 53 -6.56 -7.04 -0.28
C VAL A 53 -7.52 -5.90 -0.64
N ALA A 54 -8.71 -5.86 -0.05
CA ALA A 54 -9.68 -4.78 -0.29
C ALA A 54 -9.10 -3.40 0.08
N LEU A 55 -8.35 -3.31 1.18
CA LEU A 55 -7.68 -2.06 1.56
C LEU A 55 -6.58 -1.66 0.57
N PHE A 56 -5.73 -2.60 0.15
CA PHE A 56 -4.71 -2.33 -0.86
C PHE A 56 -5.31 -1.96 -2.22
N LYS A 57 -6.45 -2.55 -2.62
CA LYS A 57 -7.16 -2.17 -3.83
C LYS A 57 -7.79 -0.78 -3.73
N ARG A 58 -8.43 -0.48 -2.60
CA ARG A 58 -9.02 0.85 -2.34
C ARG A 58 -7.96 1.95 -2.31
N PHE A 59 -6.76 1.62 -1.83
CA PHE A 59 -5.64 2.55 -1.70
C PHE A 59 -4.37 1.95 -2.35
N PRO A 60 -4.30 1.91 -3.70
CA PRO A 60 -3.27 1.16 -4.45
C PRO A 60 -1.85 1.68 -4.25
N LEU A 61 -1.71 2.91 -3.79
CA LEU A 61 -0.41 3.54 -3.50
C LEU A 61 0.03 3.36 -2.05
N SER A 62 -0.78 2.68 -1.24
CA SER A 62 -0.40 2.34 0.13
C SER A 62 0.84 1.47 0.15
N LYS A 63 1.79 1.87 1.00
CA LYS A 63 3.04 1.16 1.25
C LYS A 63 3.03 0.69 2.70
N LEU A 64 2.94 -0.62 2.89
CA LEU A 64 2.98 -1.23 4.21
C LEU A 64 4.42 -1.46 4.65
N PRO A 65 4.97 -0.76 5.65
CA PRO A 65 6.34 -1.00 6.09
C PRO A 65 6.46 -2.38 6.76
N VAL A 66 7.57 -3.08 6.50
CA VAL A 66 7.78 -4.47 6.98
C VAL A 66 9.19 -4.81 7.51
N ASN A 67 10.00 -3.80 7.83
CA ASN A 67 11.40 -3.97 8.23
C ASN A 67 11.61 -4.25 9.72
N ASN A 68 10.74 -3.72 10.58
CA ASN A 68 10.97 -3.70 12.04
C ASN A 68 9.88 -4.47 12.78
N ARG A 69 10.17 -4.92 14.00
CA ARG A 69 9.26 -5.74 14.82
C ARG A 69 7.91 -5.07 15.13
N TRP A 70 7.87 -3.74 15.18
CA TRP A 70 6.65 -2.95 15.40
C TRP A 70 5.88 -2.64 14.10
N GLN A 71 6.42 -3.03 12.96
CA GLN A 71 5.80 -2.95 11.64
C GLN A 71 5.14 -4.30 11.30
N ALA A 72 4.44 -4.39 10.17
CA ALA A 72 3.87 -5.66 9.74
C ALA A 72 5.00 -6.67 9.44
N ASN A 73 4.82 -7.91 9.85
CA ASN A 73 5.88 -8.91 9.76
C ASN A 73 5.64 -9.79 8.51
N THR A 74 6.64 -9.94 7.65
CA THR A 74 6.56 -10.84 6.48
C THR A 74 6.49 -12.33 6.86
N VAL A 75 6.72 -12.67 8.13
CA VAL A 75 6.49 -14.01 8.69
C VAL A 75 5.00 -14.28 8.95
N ASP A 76 4.14 -13.24 8.93
CA ASP A 76 2.69 -13.41 9.06
C ASP A 76 2.13 -14.33 7.96
N PRO A 77 1.30 -15.33 8.31
CA PRO A 77 0.86 -16.35 7.36
C PRO A 77 0.01 -15.78 6.23
N ASP A 78 -0.80 -14.74 6.47
CA ASP A 78 -1.66 -14.17 5.44
C ASP A 78 -0.86 -13.25 4.53
N LEU A 79 0.05 -12.42 5.06
CA LEU A 79 0.95 -11.63 4.23
C LEU A 79 1.82 -12.53 3.35
N ARG A 80 2.40 -13.60 3.92
CA ARG A 80 3.18 -14.58 3.15
C ARG A 80 2.35 -15.26 2.07
N HIS A 81 1.09 -15.60 2.37
CA HIS A 81 0.18 -16.17 1.38
C HIS A 81 -0.09 -15.19 0.24
N LEU A 82 -0.43 -13.94 0.55
CA LEU A 82 -0.70 -12.90 -0.46
C LEU A 82 0.54 -12.60 -1.32
N MET A 83 1.74 -12.63 -0.73
CA MET A 83 2.99 -12.51 -1.49
C MET A 83 3.23 -13.72 -2.39
N LYS A 84 3.00 -14.95 -1.90
CA LYS A 84 3.16 -16.17 -2.70
C LYS A 84 2.19 -16.22 -3.88
N GLN A 85 0.99 -15.66 -3.72
CA GLN A 85 -0.01 -15.52 -4.78
C GLN A 85 0.33 -14.37 -5.77
N GLY A 86 1.41 -13.62 -5.55
CA GLY A 86 1.77 -12.47 -6.38
C GLY A 86 0.82 -11.28 -6.23
N ILE A 87 -0.04 -11.26 -5.19
CA ILE A 87 -0.98 -10.16 -4.95
C ILE A 87 -0.26 -8.98 -4.32
N LEU A 88 0.62 -9.26 -3.35
CA LEU A 88 1.48 -8.25 -2.74
C LEU A 88 2.92 -8.45 -3.18
N VAL A 89 3.59 -7.36 -3.50
CA VAL A 89 5.02 -7.36 -3.84
C VAL A 89 5.80 -6.59 -2.79
N GLN A 90 7.01 -7.09 -2.49
CA GLN A 90 7.93 -6.41 -1.62
C GLN A 90 8.80 -5.45 -2.43
N VAL A 91 8.70 -4.17 -2.13
CA VAL A 91 9.48 -3.11 -2.78
C VAL A 91 10.40 -2.49 -1.74
N ARG A 92 11.65 -2.23 -2.14
CA ARG A 92 12.61 -1.48 -1.32
C ARG A 92 12.63 -0.04 -1.78
N GLY A 93 12.41 0.91 -0.87
CA GLY A 93 12.38 2.33 -1.21
C GLY A 93 12.62 3.19 0.03
N GLY A 94 13.27 4.34 -0.14
CA GLY A 94 13.63 5.19 0.98
C GLY A 94 14.59 4.53 2.00
N GLY A 95 15.03 5.30 2.97
CA GLY A 95 15.99 4.88 3.99
C GLY A 95 16.93 6.02 4.37
N GLY A 96 17.99 5.72 5.10
CA GLY A 96 18.94 6.73 5.55
C GLY A 96 18.67 7.24 6.98
N ARG A 97 19.61 8.01 7.52
CA ARG A 97 19.61 8.54 8.91
C ARG A 97 18.35 9.34 9.29
N ARG A 98 17.62 9.88 8.31
CA ARG A 98 16.44 10.74 8.53
C ARG A 98 15.11 10.05 8.23
N HIS A 99 15.12 8.75 7.90
CA HIS A 99 13.87 8.07 7.56
C HIS A 99 13.06 7.78 8.84
N PRO A 100 11.82 8.29 8.96
CA PRO A 100 11.06 8.26 10.22
C PRO A 100 10.73 6.85 10.71
N LEU A 101 10.67 5.88 9.78
CA LEU A 101 10.37 4.48 10.10
C LEU A 101 11.61 3.61 10.33
N ASN A 102 12.82 4.15 10.23
CA ASN A 102 14.07 3.41 10.45
C ASN A 102 14.90 4.03 11.58
N LYS A 103 15.08 3.29 12.68
CA LYS A 103 16.04 3.67 13.74
C LYS A 103 17.50 3.59 13.28
N SER A 104 17.79 2.74 12.29
CA SER A 104 19.15 2.56 11.75
C SER A 104 19.31 3.31 10.45
N GLY A 105 20.15 4.35 10.46
CA GLY A 105 20.35 5.24 9.33
C GLY A 105 21.04 4.64 8.10
N ARG A 106 21.40 3.35 8.12
CA ARG A 106 22.05 2.66 6.99
C ARG A 106 21.13 1.66 6.28
N LYS A 107 19.96 1.34 6.85
CA LYS A 107 19.04 0.35 6.26
C LYS A 107 18.05 1.02 5.31
N ARG A 108 17.84 0.39 4.15
CA ARG A 108 16.74 0.73 3.23
C ARG A 108 15.42 0.25 3.83
N GLN A 109 14.36 1.03 3.68
CA GLN A 109 13.03 0.60 4.12
C GLN A 109 12.42 -0.36 3.08
N SER A 110 11.81 -1.45 3.56
CA SER A 110 11.01 -2.33 2.71
C SER A 110 9.54 -2.11 2.98
N TYR A 111 8.75 -2.22 1.92
CA TYR A 111 7.31 -2.09 1.95
C TYR A 111 6.63 -3.24 1.21
N LEU A 112 5.42 -3.59 1.61
CA LEU A 112 4.49 -4.37 0.81
C LEU A 112 3.52 -3.43 0.11
N MET A 113 3.30 -3.68 -1.17
CA MET A 113 2.40 -2.92 -2.04
C MET A 113 1.57 -3.87 -2.88
N LEU A 114 0.44 -3.40 -3.40
CA LEU A 114 -0.33 -4.16 -4.38
C LEU A 114 0.51 -4.35 -5.65
N ALA A 115 0.50 -5.57 -6.20
CA ALA A 115 1.17 -5.85 -7.46
C ALA A 115 0.52 -5.05 -8.61
N GLU A 116 1.35 -4.45 -9.47
CA GLU A 116 0.89 -3.63 -10.60
C GLU A 116 -0.05 -4.42 -11.53
N GLN A 117 0.22 -5.72 -11.72
CA GLN A 117 -0.62 -6.59 -12.57
C GLN A 117 -2.04 -6.75 -12.00
N VAL A 118 -2.16 -6.87 -10.68
CA VAL A 118 -3.46 -6.98 -9.99
C VAL A 118 -4.20 -5.65 -10.03
N ASN A 119 -3.48 -4.54 -9.91
CA ASN A 119 -4.05 -3.20 -10.03
C ASN A 119 -4.52 -2.89 -11.47
N ALA A 120 -3.72 -3.27 -12.48
CA ALA A 120 -4.00 -3.02 -13.89
C ALA A 120 -5.16 -3.88 -14.44
N ALA A 121 -5.35 -5.08 -13.90
CA ALA A 121 -6.47 -5.95 -14.28
C ALA A 121 -7.84 -5.31 -13.98
N GLU A 122 -7.99 -4.59 -12.86
CA GLU A 122 -9.26 -3.94 -12.52
C GLU A 122 -9.52 -2.65 -13.31
N VAL A 123 -8.47 -1.87 -13.61
CA VAL A 123 -8.60 -0.65 -14.44
C VAL A 123 -9.08 -0.97 -15.85
N ARG A 124 -8.87 -2.19 -16.35
CA ARG A 124 -9.36 -2.66 -17.65
C ARG A 124 -10.77 -3.26 -17.61
N SER A 125 -11.28 -3.57 -16.42
CA SER A 125 -12.63 -4.15 -16.20
C SER A 125 -13.64 -3.12 -15.69
N SER A 126 -13.23 -1.87 -15.52
CA SER A 126 -14.08 -0.71 -15.18
C SER A 126 -14.23 0.17 -16.41
#